data_AF-A0A957FAW7-F1
#
_entry.id   AF-A0A957FAW7-F1
#
_cell.length_a   1.000
_cell.length_b   1.000
_cell.length_c   1.000
_cell.angle_alpha   90.00
_cell.angle_beta   90.00
_cell.angle_gamma   90.00
#
_symmetry.space_group_name_H-M   'P 1'
#
loop_
_entity.id
_entity.type
_entity.pdbx_description
1 polymer ?
#
loop_
_entity_poly.entity_id
_entity_poly.type
_entity_poly.pdbx_seq_one_letter_code
_entity_poly.pdbx_strand_id
1 'polypeptide(L)'
;MSIYGYLLCHDCKQAVWLGKTIYADSRVAYYHLGNVTELPNWSQLQLNQVVWKFLADHTSHRIGVYRDFEMEETLHDYMEIGGDAVVDVSMDDYLTDWPGLSAGSGAESDG
;
A
#
# COMPACT_ATOMS: atom_id res chain seq x y z
N MET A 1 -20.51 -4.56 8.17
CA MET A 1 -19.12 -5.03 8.32
C MET A 1 -18.29 -4.34 7.25
N SER A 2 -17.16 -3.76 7.60
CA SER A 2 -16.23 -3.19 6.62
C SER A 2 -15.35 -4.31 6.06
N ILE A 3 -15.01 -4.25 4.77
CA ILE A 3 -14.06 -5.16 4.13
C ILE A 3 -12.84 -4.33 3.75
N TYR A 4 -11.66 -4.75 4.16
CA TYR A 4 -10.41 -4.04 3.90
C TYR A 4 -9.62 -4.72 2.78
N GLY A 5 -8.80 -3.94 2.07
CA GLY A 5 -7.93 -4.42 1.01
C GLY A 5 -6.46 -4.26 1.38
N TYR A 6 -5.64 -5.19 0.92
CA TYR A 6 -4.21 -5.26 1.17
C TYR A 6 -3.47 -5.56 -0.13
N LEU A 7 -2.36 -4.87 -0.37
CA LEU A 7 -1.38 -5.23 -1.38
C LEU A 7 -0.29 -6.08 -0.72
N LEU A 8 -0.11 -7.31 -1.15
CA LEU A 8 0.82 -8.26 -0.54
C LEU A 8 1.93 -8.67 -1.50
N CYS A 9 3.08 -8.99 -0.93
CA CYS A 9 4.19 -9.68 -1.58
C CYS A 9 4.41 -11.01 -0.85
N HIS A 10 4.13 -12.12 -1.53
CA HIS A 10 4.20 -13.45 -0.92
C HIS A 10 5.63 -13.93 -0.68
N ASP A 11 6.59 -13.40 -1.45
CA ASP A 11 7.98 -13.83 -1.36
C ASP A 11 8.71 -13.15 -0.20
N CYS A 12 8.39 -11.88 0.07
CA CYS A 12 8.94 -11.11 1.20
C CYS A 12 8.08 -11.17 2.46
N LYS A 13 6.85 -11.70 2.38
CA LYS A 13 5.85 -11.68 3.45
C LYS A 13 5.56 -10.27 3.99
N GLN A 14 5.32 -9.35 3.07
CA GLN A 14 5.02 -7.95 3.37
C GLN A 14 3.64 -7.57 2.86
N ALA A 15 2.95 -6.70 3.59
CA ALA A 15 1.64 -6.18 3.23
C ALA A 15 1.59 -4.65 3.35
N VAL A 16 0.85 -4.01 2.45
CA VAL A 16 0.48 -2.60 2.53
C VAL A 16 -1.03 -2.53 2.65
N TRP A 17 -1.52 -1.91 3.72
CA TRP A 17 -2.95 -1.66 3.88
C TRP A 17 -3.43 -0.61 2.87
N LEU A 18 -4.38 -0.99 2.00
CA LEU A 18 -4.97 -0.10 1.01
C LEU A 18 -6.22 0.63 1.55
N GLY A 19 -6.73 0.23 2.71
CA GLY A 19 -7.94 0.78 3.28
C GLY A 19 -9.20 -0.03 3.01
N LYS A 20 -10.35 0.60 3.23
CA LYS A 20 -11.68 0.03 3.03
C LYS A 20 -11.97 -0.17 1.54
N THR A 21 -12.48 -1.35 1.20
CA THR A 21 -12.94 -1.71 -0.14
C THR A 21 -14.27 -1.02 -0.43
N ILE A 22 -14.32 -0.23 -1.51
CA ILE A 22 -15.54 0.44 -1.99
C ILE A 22 -16.02 -0.26 -3.26
N TYR A 23 -17.34 -0.53 -3.31
CA TYR A 23 -17.96 -1.27 -4.41
C TYR A 23 -18.81 -0.35 -5.29
N ALA A 24 -18.77 -0.60 -6.59
CA ALA A 24 -19.72 -0.09 -7.58
C ALA A 24 -20.17 -1.28 -8.45
N ASP A 25 -21.48 -1.43 -8.66
CA ASP A 25 -22.06 -2.52 -9.47
C ASP A 25 -21.53 -3.92 -9.10
N SER A 26 -21.47 -4.20 -7.79
CA SER A 26 -20.98 -5.47 -7.22
C SER A 26 -19.51 -5.80 -7.50
N ARG A 27 -18.72 -4.85 -8.02
CA ARG A 27 -17.28 -4.97 -8.24
C ARG A 27 -16.52 -3.99 -7.36
N VAL A 28 -15.28 -4.32 -7.03
CA VAL A 28 -14.40 -3.37 -6.34
C VAL A 28 -14.11 -2.21 -7.28
N ALA A 29 -14.45 -0.99 -6.85
CA ALA A 29 -14.20 0.22 -7.60
C ALA A 29 -12.87 0.86 -7.20
N TYR A 30 -12.62 0.98 -5.88
CA TYR A 30 -11.41 1.54 -5.32
C TYR A 30 -11.27 1.20 -3.82
N TYR A 31 -10.11 1.53 -3.23
CA TYR A 31 -9.83 1.42 -1.80
C TYR A 31 -9.69 2.81 -1.16
N HIS A 32 -10.02 2.93 0.12
CA HIS A 32 -10.00 4.20 0.84
C HIS A 32 -9.56 4.02 2.31
N LEU A 33 -8.43 4.61 2.71
CA LEU A 33 -7.77 4.43 4.01
C LEU A 33 -8.53 5.05 5.20
N GLY A 34 -9.48 5.93 4.90
CA GLY A 34 -10.16 6.75 5.90
C GLY A 34 -11.68 6.60 5.98
N ASN A 35 -12.30 7.51 6.73
CA ASN A 35 -13.72 7.80 6.57
C ASN A 35 -13.97 8.49 5.22
N VAL A 36 -15.22 8.51 4.75
CA VAL A 36 -15.61 9.15 3.47
C VAL A 36 -15.27 10.65 3.40
N THR A 37 -14.94 11.26 4.55
CA THR A 37 -14.53 12.67 4.71
C THR A 37 -13.02 12.89 4.61
N GLU A 38 -12.22 11.83 4.67
CA GLU A 38 -10.77 11.92 4.52
C GLU A 38 -10.36 11.97 3.04
N LEU A 39 -9.12 12.41 2.81
CA LEU A 39 -8.57 12.53 1.47
C LEU A 39 -8.57 11.17 0.75
N PRO A 40 -9.00 11.12 -0.51
CA PRO A 40 -8.96 9.89 -1.29
C PRO A 40 -7.52 9.39 -1.43
N ASN A 41 -7.33 8.08 -1.47
CA ASN A 41 -5.99 7.45 -1.48
C ASN A 41 -5.05 8.02 -2.54
N TRP A 42 -5.56 8.32 -3.74
CA TRP A 42 -4.76 8.91 -4.82
C TRP A 42 -4.16 10.28 -4.47
N SER A 43 -4.75 11.00 -3.51
CA SER A 43 -4.25 12.29 -3.00
C SER A 43 -3.40 12.17 -1.73
N GLN A 44 -3.27 10.96 -1.17
CA GLN A 44 -2.42 10.69 -0.01
C GLN A 44 -0.98 10.47 -0.49
N LEU A 45 -0.15 11.51 -0.45
CA LEU A 45 1.21 11.50 -1.01
C LEU A 45 2.06 10.34 -0.46
N GLN A 46 2.09 10.17 0.86
CA GLN A 46 2.90 9.16 1.52
C GLN A 46 2.48 7.74 1.13
N LEU A 47 1.17 7.45 1.10
CA LEU A 47 0.65 6.15 0.66
C LEU A 47 1.06 5.85 -0.78
N ASN A 48 0.94 6.82 -1.69
CA ASN A 48 1.37 6.64 -3.08
C ASN A 48 2.88 6.35 -3.16
N GLN A 49 3.70 7.06 -2.38
CA GLN A 49 5.14 6.81 -2.31
C GLN A 49 5.44 5.38 -1.82
N VAL A 50 4.76 4.92 -0.76
CA VAL A 50 4.88 3.54 -0.26
C VAL A 50 4.51 2.53 -1.33
N VAL A 51 3.37 2.70 -2.00
CA VAL A 51 2.92 1.80 -3.07
C VAL A 51 3.93 1.75 -4.22
N TRP A 52 4.46 2.89 -4.65
CA TRP A 52 5.45 2.93 -5.72
C TRP A 52 6.78 2.30 -5.32
N LYS A 53 7.26 2.56 -4.11
CA LYS A 53 8.46 1.91 -3.58
C LYS A 53 8.25 0.41 -3.46
N PHE A 54 7.10 -0.03 -2.95
CA PHE A 54 6.74 -1.44 -2.82
C PHE A 54 6.76 -2.16 -4.17
N LEU A 55 6.14 -1.57 -5.19
CA LEU A 55 6.16 -2.13 -6.54
C LEU A 55 7.58 -2.23 -7.11
N ALA A 56 8.43 -1.23 -6.84
CA ALA A 56 9.83 -1.24 -7.27
C ALA A 56 10.64 -2.34 -6.55
N ASP A 57 10.59 -2.38 -5.22
CA ASP A 57 11.31 -3.31 -4.35
C ASP A 57 10.92 -4.78 -4.60
N HIS A 58 9.69 -5.01 -5.09
CA HIS A 58 9.13 -6.34 -5.33
C HIS A 58 8.95 -6.65 -6.81
N THR A 59 9.69 -5.96 -7.67
CA THR A 59 9.74 -6.31 -9.10
C THR A 59 10.16 -7.77 -9.24
N SER A 60 9.38 -8.55 -9.99
CA SER A 60 9.55 -10.01 -10.19
C SER A 60 9.09 -10.91 -9.03
N HIS A 61 8.51 -10.36 -7.96
CA HIS A 61 7.92 -11.17 -6.90
C HIS A 61 6.45 -11.49 -7.18
N ARG A 62 5.92 -12.49 -6.46
CA ARG A 62 4.49 -12.82 -6.45
C ARG A 62 3.74 -11.79 -5.60
N ILE A 63 3.22 -10.76 -6.25
CA ILE A 63 2.36 -9.76 -5.64
C ILE A 63 0.88 -10.02 -5.93
N GLY A 64 0.01 -9.66 -5.00
CA GLY A 64 -1.43 -9.77 -5.16
C GLY A 64 -2.18 -8.78 -4.30
N VAL A 65 -3.41 -8.45 -4.70
CA VAL A 65 -4.32 -7.63 -3.89
C VAL A 65 -5.41 -8.53 -3.34
N TYR A 66 -5.57 -8.55 -2.02
CA TYR A 66 -6.51 -9.41 -1.32
C TYR A 66 -7.42 -8.58 -0.44
N ARG A 67 -8.65 -9.04 -0.29
CA ARG A 67 -9.56 -8.53 0.74
C ARG A 67 -9.35 -9.32 2.02
N ASP A 68 -9.61 -8.68 3.15
CA ASP A 68 -9.65 -9.26 4.51
C ASP A 68 -10.15 -10.72 4.50
N PHE A 69 -11.34 -10.97 3.95
CA PHE A 69 -11.97 -12.28 4.04
C PHE A 69 -11.38 -13.32 3.07
N GLU A 70 -10.53 -12.89 2.13
CA GLU A 70 -9.79 -13.75 1.21
C GLU A 70 -8.40 -14.10 1.76
N MET A 71 -7.99 -13.48 2.88
CA MET A 71 -6.72 -13.76 3.51
C MET A 71 -6.82 -15.08 4.29
N GLU A 72 -5.90 -16.01 4.00
CA GLU A 72 -5.69 -17.18 4.85
C GLU A 72 -5.02 -16.76 6.16
N GLU A 73 -5.15 -17.58 7.22
CA GLU A 73 -4.58 -17.28 8.55
C GLU A 73 -3.08 -16.93 8.48
N THR A 74 -2.33 -17.63 7.63
CA THR A 74 -0.89 -17.41 7.43
C THR A 74 -0.52 -16.08 6.78
N LEU A 75 -1.48 -15.39 6.16
CA LEU A 75 -1.27 -14.07 5.55
C LEU A 75 -1.40 -12.94 6.58
N HIS A 76 -2.02 -13.19 7.74
CA HIS A 76 -2.07 -12.23 8.85
C HIS A 76 -0.73 -12.09 9.58
N ASP A 77 0.22 -13.02 9.35
CA ASP A 77 1.57 -12.95 9.92
C ASP A 77 2.55 -12.12 9.06
N TYR A 78 2.06 -11.48 7.99
CA TYR A 78 2.91 -10.65 7.14
C TYR A 78 3.25 -9.35 7.86
N MET A 79 4.48 -8.86 7.67
CA MET A 79 4.86 -7.55 8.18
C MET A 79 4.08 -6.47 7.45
N GLU A 80 3.30 -5.66 8.17
CA GLU A 80 2.56 -4.55 7.57
C GLU A 80 3.45 -3.31 7.47
N ILE A 81 3.38 -2.62 6.32
CA ILE A 81 3.98 -1.31 6.11
C ILE A 81 2.93 -0.26 6.44
N GLY A 82 3.20 0.52 7.48
CA GLY A 82 2.24 1.46 8.08
C GLY A 82 1.29 0.83 9.11
N GLY A 83 1.55 -0.42 9.52
CA GLY A 83 0.83 -1.08 10.61
C GLY A 83 1.30 -0.61 12.00
N ASP A 84 0.62 -1.07 13.04
CA ASP A 84 0.84 -0.67 14.44
C ASP A 84 1.38 -1.81 15.33
N ALA A 85 1.59 -3.00 14.79
CA ALA A 85 2.20 -4.10 15.52
C ALA A 85 3.71 -3.89 15.72
N VAL A 86 4.28 -4.54 16.74
CA VAL A 86 5.72 -4.45 17.04
C VAL A 86 6.61 -4.94 15.88
N VAL A 87 6.07 -5.84 15.05
CA VAL A 87 6.78 -6.40 13.90
C VAL A 87 6.67 -5.51 12.66
N ASP A 88 5.77 -4.53 12.65
CA ASP A 88 5.49 -3.67 11.50
C ASP A 88 6.55 -2.59 11.33
N VAL A 89 6.63 -2.08 10.11
CA VAL A 89 7.50 -0.95 9.76
C VAL A 89 6.63 0.27 9.48
N SER A 90 6.99 1.43 10.03
CA SER A 90 6.26 2.65 9.71
C SER A 90 6.42 3.03 8.23
N MET A 91 5.50 3.81 7.67
CA MET A 91 5.65 4.28 6.28
C MET A 91 6.90 5.15 6.11
N ASP A 92 7.25 5.97 7.10
CA ASP A 92 8.45 6.81 7.07
C ASP A 92 9.73 5.97 7.11
N ASP A 93 9.80 4.97 7.98
CA ASP A 93 10.94 4.07 8.05
C ASP A 93 11.08 3.27 6.74
N TYR A 94 9.96 2.81 6.16
CA TYR A 94 9.99 2.09 4.90
C TYR A 94 10.47 2.96 3.73
N LEU A 95 10.16 4.26 3.74
CA LEU A 95 10.55 5.22 2.71
C LEU A 95 11.96 5.80 2.92
N THR A 96 12.61 5.49 4.04
CA THR A 96 13.95 5.99 4.36
C THR A 96 14.95 5.64 3.26
N ASP A 97 15.75 6.63 2.87
CA ASP A 97 16.76 6.56 1.82
C ASP A 97 16.25 6.17 0.42
N TRP A 98 14.94 6.20 0.17
CA TRP A 98 14.42 5.89 -1.16
C TRP A 98 14.64 7.04 -2.14
N PRO A 99 15.45 6.87 -3.20
CA PRO A 99 15.75 7.95 -4.16
C PRO A 99 14.51 8.44 -4.94
N GLY A 100 13.43 7.65 -4.97
CA GLY A 100 12.17 8.03 -5.60
C GLY A 100 11.51 9.27 -4.99
N LEU A 101 11.86 9.63 -3.76
CA LEU A 101 11.38 10.86 -3.12
C LEU A 101 11.93 12.14 -3.78
N SER A 102 13.09 12.06 -4.43
CA SER A 102 13.79 13.21 -5.02
C SER A 102 13.61 13.33 -6.54
N ALA A 103 13.03 12.33 -7.20
CA ALA A 103 12.92 12.28 -8.67
C ALA A 103 11.96 13.34 -9.27
N GLY A 104 11.05 13.91 -8.46
CA GLY A 104 10.10 14.94 -8.90
C GLY A 104 10.59 16.39 -8.81
N SER A 105 11.72 16.65 -8.13
CA SER A 105 12.25 18.00 -7.92
C SER A 105 13.27 18.46 -8.98
N GLY A 106 13.59 17.62 -9.97
CA GLY A 106 14.61 17.90 -10.99
C GLY A 106 14.15 17.70 -12.44
N ALA A 107 12.89 17.37 -12.69
CA ALA A 107 12.37 17.12 -14.03
C ALA A 107 11.74 18.38 -14.65
N GLU A 108 12.54 19.43 -14.86
CA GLU A 108 12.30 20.47 -15.88
C GLU A 108 13.52 21.41 -15.98
N SER A 109 14.58 20.94 -16.62
CA SER A 109 15.51 21.78 -17.37
C SER A 109 16.38 20.87 -18.25
N ASP A 110 15.89 20.53 -19.43
CA ASP A 110 16.72 20.43 -20.63
C ASP A 110 15.82 20.59 -21.86
N GLY A 111 16.26 21.49 -22.74
CA GLY A 111 15.48 22.10 -23.82
C GLY A 111 15.61 21.43 -25.18
#